data_AF-A0A942NTK6-F1
#
_entry.id   AF-A0A942NTK6-F1
#
_cell.length_a   1.000
_cell.length_b   1.000
_cell.length_c   1.000
_cell.angle_alpha   90.00
_cell.angle_beta   90.00
_cell.angle_gamma   90.00
#
_symmetry.space_group_name_H-M   'P 1'
#
loop_
_entity.id
_entity.type
_entity.pdbx_description
1 polymer ?
#
loop_
_entity_poly.entity_id
_entity_poly.type
_entity_poly.pdbx_seq_one_letter_code
_entity_poly.pdbx_strand_id
1 'polypeptide(L)'
;MKMHIPWSLILLNLQNKAEASEKQALTDWIKDSELHQLIYDEILADQHFMALLTEGRWTDTSREWERLLERIQPKIRMITIRRRSLINAVAAAASLLLLLGSGILYFYLSLNTLLHEQGTTYIYSPRGQRTHVKLPDSSSVWLNGGSSISYAVDFNRHLREVTAEGEVFFEVKRNPDKAFHVIANEIKVKVYGTSFNVKAFADEKHIETTLISGSLSVVPLKEDGSEGSEVFLKPNEKFIFLRDSKYVKGMPHHAVQD
;
A
#
# COMPACT_ATOMS: atom_id res chain seq x y z
N MET A 1 30.77 18.04 23.01
CA MET A 1 32.06 17.31 23.03
C MET A 1 33.16 18.35 22.88
N LYS A 2 34.02 18.54 23.88
CA LYS A 2 35.18 19.42 23.73
C LYS A 2 36.14 18.73 22.77
N MET A 3 36.50 19.39 21.68
CA MET A 3 37.46 18.89 20.71
C MET A 3 38.82 18.78 21.40
N HIS A 4 39.36 17.56 21.49
CA HIS A 4 40.66 17.30 22.10
C HIS A 4 41.74 17.45 21.03
N ILE A 5 42.53 18.52 21.13
CA ILE A 5 43.65 18.79 20.23
C ILE A 5 44.92 18.29 20.93
N PRO A 6 45.72 17.42 20.30
CA PRO A 6 46.92 16.83 20.92
C PRO A 6 48.08 17.84 20.87
N TRP A 7 47.99 18.90 21.68
CA TRP A 7 48.96 20.01 21.70
C TRP A 7 50.41 19.56 21.88
N SER A 8 50.63 18.59 22.77
CA SER A 8 51.97 18.04 23.04
C SER A 8 52.57 17.37 21.81
N LEU A 9 51.80 16.55 21.08
CA LEU A 9 52.28 15.87 19.87
C LEU A 9 52.58 16.88 18.76
N ILE A 10 51.72 17.89 18.58
CA ILE A 10 51.94 18.97 17.60
C ILE A 10 53.24 19.70 17.94
N LEU A 11 53.41 20.12 19.19
CA LEU A 11 54.60 20.86 19.64
C LEU A 11 55.89 20.05 19.47
N LEU A 12 55.90 18.79 19.90
CA LEU A 12 57.05 17.89 19.77
C LEU A 12 57.42 17.69 18.29
N ASN A 13 56.43 17.56 17.41
CA ASN A 13 56.66 17.39 15.99
C ASN A 13 57.26 18.66 15.36
N LEU A 14 56.74 19.84 15.69
CA LEU A 14 57.25 21.12 15.17
C LEU A 14 58.65 21.47 15.68
N GLN A 15 59.01 21.04 16.89
CA GLN A 15 60.36 21.17 17.42
C GLN A 15 61.34 20.11 16.89
N ASN A 16 60.87 19.20 16.03
CA ASN A 16 61.61 18.04 15.54
C ASN A 16 62.14 17.13 16.66
N LYS A 17 61.39 17.02 17.77
CA LYS A 17 61.70 16.20 18.95
C LYS A 17 60.80 14.96 19.08
N ALA A 18 59.76 14.85 18.26
CA ALA A 18 58.83 13.73 18.31
C ALA A 18 59.47 12.39 17.91
N GLU A 19 59.17 11.35 18.67
CA GLU A 19 59.53 9.96 18.36
C GLU A 19 58.70 9.38 17.20
N ALA A 20 59.13 8.25 16.65
CA ALA A 20 58.43 7.61 15.52
C ALA A 20 56.96 7.24 15.84
N SER A 21 56.71 6.78 17.07
CA SER A 21 55.38 6.46 17.59
C SER A 21 54.49 7.71 17.72
N GLU A 22 55.06 8.83 18.18
CA GLU A 22 54.36 10.11 18.35
C GLU A 22 54.03 10.76 17.01
N LYS A 23 54.95 10.68 16.04
CA LYS A 23 54.71 11.13 14.65
C LYS A 23 53.57 10.35 14.00
N GLN A 24 53.52 9.05 14.25
CA GLN A 24 52.43 8.21 13.76
C GLN A 24 51.09 8.60 14.40
N ALA A 25 51.04 8.75 15.73
CA ALA A 25 49.82 9.17 16.44
C ALA A 25 49.29 10.55 15.97
N LEU A 26 50.19 11.51 15.71
CA LEU A 26 49.82 12.80 15.15
C LEU A 26 49.27 12.67 13.72
N THR A 27 49.91 11.84 12.89
CA THR A 27 49.46 11.57 11.52
C THR A 27 48.06 10.94 11.51
N ASP A 28 47.83 9.99 12.42
CA ASP A 28 46.54 9.33 12.55
C ASP A 28 45.45 10.33 13.00
N TRP A 29 45.76 11.21 13.95
CA TRP A 29 44.84 12.28 14.36
C TRP A 29 44.53 13.26 13.23
N ILE A 30 45.54 13.68 12.45
CA ILE A 30 45.35 14.56 11.28
C ILE A 30 44.43 13.91 10.25
N LYS A 31 44.60 12.61 9.99
CA LYS A 31 43.81 11.85 9.01
C LYS A 31 42.39 11.51 9.47
N ASP A 32 42.15 11.49 10.78
CA ASP A 32 40.86 11.14 11.37
C ASP A 32 39.73 12.11 10.94
N SER A 33 40.06 13.37 10.63
CA SER A 33 39.08 14.37 10.23
C SER A 33 39.68 15.48 9.39
N GLU A 34 38.97 15.90 8.33
CA GLU A 34 39.28 17.13 7.59
C GLU A 34 39.41 18.36 8.51
N LEU A 35 38.70 18.35 9.65
CA LEU A 35 38.80 19.40 10.66
C LEU A 35 40.16 19.39 11.36
N HIS A 36 40.71 18.22 11.68
CA HIS A 36 42.01 18.08 12.34
C HIS A 36 43.14 18.49 11.39
N GLN A 37 43.06 18.09 10.13
CA GLN A 37 43.99 18.54 9.09
C GLN A 37 44.00 20.06 8.95
N LEU A 38 42.83 20.69 8.87
CA LEU A 38 42.74 22.15 8.81
C LEU A 38 43.31 22.82 10.07
N ILE A 39 42.99 22.30 11.27
CA ILE A 39 43.55 22.83 12.52
C ILE A 39 45.08 22.81 12.45
N TYR A 40 45.66 21.69 12.02
CA TYR A 40 47.10 21.55 11.89
C TYR A 40 47.71 22.51 10.88
N ASP A 41 47.11 22.65 9.69
CA ASP A 41 47.55 23.59 8.65
C ASP A 41 47.47 25.05 9.12
N GLU A 42 46.41 25.40 9.86
CA GLU A 42 46.22 26.76 10.35
C GLU A 42 47.18 27.09 11.51
N ILE A 43 47.55 26.09 12.32
CA ILE A 43 48.63 26.22 13.32
C ILE A 43 49.96 26.48 12.61
N LEU A 44 50.27 25.74 11.55
CA LEU A 44 51.48 25.94 10.74
C LEU A 44 51.51 27.31 10.04
N ALA A 45 50.35 27.82 9.64
CA ALA A 45 50.22 29.10 8.96
C ALA A 45 50.35 30.32 9.90
N ASP A 46 50.17 30.14 11.22
CA ASP A 46 50.22 31.24 12.20
C ASP A 46 51.65 31.74 12.40
N GLN A 47 51.97 32.86 11.76
CA GLN A 47 53.32 33.46 11.76
C GLN A 47 53.83 33.82 13.17
N HIS A 48 52.92 34.24 14.06
CA HIS A 48 53.28 34.64 15.41
C HIS A 48 53.69 33.42 16.25
N PHE A 49 52.91 32.35 16.17
CA PHE A 49 53.22 31.07 16.79
C PHE A 49 54.55 30.51 16.29
N MET A 50 54.75 30.49 14.96
CA MET A 50 56.00 29.99 14.38
C MET A 50 57.21 30.82 14.78
N ALA A 51 57.07 32.14 14.93
CA ALA A 51 58.12 33.02 15.45
C ALA A 51 58.46 32.68 16.92
N LEU A 52 57.44 32.55 17.79
CA LEU A 52 57.64 32.18 19.19
C LEU A 52 58.30 30.82 19.37
N LEU A 53 57.93 29.84 18.54
CA LEU A 53 58.55 28.51 18.52
C LEU A 53 60.02 28.57 18.13
N THR A 54 60.34 29.30 17.06
CA THR A 54 61.70 29.37 16.50
C THR A 54 62.67 30.09 17.44
N GLU A 55 62.20 31.14 18.11
CA GLU A 55 63.01 31.90 19.08
C GLU A 55 63.13 31.21 20.44
N GLY A 56 62.52 30.03 20.62
CA GLY A 56 62.52 29.31 21.91
C GLY A 56 61.76 30.05 23.02
N ARG A 57 60.97 31.06 22.67
CA ARG A 57 60.16 31.86 23.61
C ARG A 57 58.79 31.23 23.88
N TRP A 58 58.44 30.19 23.12
CA TRP A 58 57.22 29.42 23.35
C TRP A 58 57.26 28.73 24.71
N THR A 59 56.29 29.06 25.54
CA THR A 59 56.01 28.33 26.78
C THR A 59 54.74 27.50 26.55
N ASP A 60 54.79 26.21 26.85
CA ASP A 60 53.63 25.31 26.82
C ASP A 60 52.66 25.63 27.99
N THR A 61 52.19 26.87 28.04
CA THR A 61 51.23 27.37 29.01
C THR A 61 49.86 27.44 28.37
N SER A 62 48.82 27.17 29.16
CA SER A 62 47.43 27.18 28.69
C SER A 62 47.03 28.51 28.01
N ARG A 63 47.66 29.63 28.41
CA ARG A 63 47.35 30.97 27.91
C ARG A 63 47.84 31.24 26.47
N GLU A 64 49.01 30.73 26.09
CA GLU A 64 49.52 30.87 24.72
C GLU A 64 48.68 30.02 23.74
N TRP A 65 48.25 28.83 24.19
CA TRP A 65 47.31 27.99 23.45
C TRP A 65 45.93 28.62 23.29
N GLU A 66 45.39 29.24 24.33
CA GLU A 66 44.12 29.96 24.26
C GLU A 66 44.18 31.09 23.21
N ARG A 67 45.26 31.87 23.17
CA ARG A 67 45.43 32.93 22.16
C ARG A 67 45.54 32.40 20.75
N LEU A 68 46.29 31.32 20.53
CA LEU A 68 46.38 30.67 19.22
C LEU A 68 45.00 30.16 18.78
N LEU A 69 44.29 29.50 19.69
CA LEU A 69 42.93 29.05 19.44
C LEU A 69 42.02 30.21 19.06
N GLU A 70 42.02 31.32 19.79
CA GLU A 70 41.19 32.50 19.44
C GLU A 70 41.42 33.00 18.01
N ARG A 71 42.66 32.92 17.50
CA ARG A 71 42.99 33.30 16.11
C ARG A 71 42.50 32.29 15.07
N ILE A 72 42.54 31.00 15.38
CA ILE A 72 42.20 29.90 14.47
C ILE A 72 40.69 29.59 14.48
N GLN A 73 40.03 29.71 15.64
CA GLN A 73 38.60 29.45 15.88
C GLN A 73 37.63 30.09 14.87
N PRO A 74 37.77 31.35 14.43
CA PRO A 74 36.83 31.94 13.47
C PRO A 74 36.77 31.18 12.15
N LYS A 75 37.91 30.69 11.62
CA LYS A 75 37.96 29.93 10.36
C LYS A 75 37.32 28.54 10.51
N ILE A 76 37.64 27.85 11.60
CA ILE A 76 37.03 26.56 11.97
C ILE A 76 35.50 26.69 12.09
N ARG A 77 35.03 27.77 12.75
CA ARG A 77 33.62 28.04 12.97
C ARG A 77 32.88 28.28 11.65
N MET A 78 33.46 29.03 10.72
CA MET A 78 32.86 29.30 9.40
C MET A 78 32.57 28.01 8.60
N ILE A 79 33.52 27.08 8.55
CA ILE A 79 33.38 25.83 7.80
C ILE A 79 32.34 24.91 8.44
N THR A 80 32.36 24.82 9.77
CA THR A 80 31.39 24.02 10.53
C THR A 80 29.95 24.51 10.29
N ILE A 81 29.74 25.83 10.23
CA ILE A 81 28.44 26.44 9.92
C ILE A 81 28.01 26.14 8.47
N ARG A 82 28.92 26.29 7.50
CA ARG A 82 28.63 26.02 6.07
C ARG A 82 28.23 24.56 5.85
N ARG A 83 28.90 23.61 6.51
CA ARG A 83 28.56 22.18 6.43
C ARG A 83 27.17 21.88 7.01
N ARG A 84 26.82 22.48 8.16
CA ARG A 84 25.46 22.35 8.73
C ARG A 84 24.40 22.94 7.82
N SER A 85 24.66 24.10 7.21
CA SER A 85 23.75 24.72 6.25
C SER A 85 23.51 23.85 5.02
N LEU A 86 24.56 23.20 4.50
CA LEU A 86 24.44 22.25 3.39
C LEU A 86 23.63 21.01 3.77
N ILE A 87 23.87 20.42 4.95
CA ILE A 87 23.07 19.28 5.44
C ILE A 87 21.59 19.66 5.54
N ASN A 88 21.29 20.84 6.10
CA ASN A 88 19.92 21.32 6.19
C ASN A 88 19.30 21.58 4.81
N ALA A 89 20.06 22.10 3.85
CA ALA A 89 19.59 22.32 2.48
C ALA A 89 19.29 20.99 1.77
N VAL A 90 20.15 19.99 1.91
CA VAL A 90 19.93 18.64 1.37
C VAL A 90 18.73 17.98 2.03
N ALA A 91 18.60 18.08 3.36
CA ALA A 91 17.46 17.55 4.09
C ALA A 91 16.14 18.21 3.66
N ALA A 92 16.14 19.53 3.46
CA ALA A 92 14.98 20.27 2.95
C ALA A 92 14.61 19.83 1.52
N ALA A 93 15.59 19.68 0.62
CA ALA A 93 15.36 19.20 -0.74
C ALA A 93 14.82 17.76 -0.76
N ALA A 94 15.38 16.86 0.06
CA ALA A 94 14.89 15.49 0.20
C ALA A 94 13.45 15.45 0.73
N SER A 95 13.14 16.30 1.71
CA SER A 95 11.78 16.43 2.25
C SER A 95 10.80 16.92 1.20
N LEU A 96 11.20 17.88 0.35
CA LEU A 96 10.38 18.36 -0.75
C LEU A 96 10.12 17.26 -1.80
N LEU A 97 11.15 16.49 -2.15
CA LEU A 97 11.02 15.35 -3.07
C LEU A 97 10.11 14.26 -2.49
N LEU A 98 10.21 13.97 -1.19
CA LEU A 98 9.31 13.03 -0.52
C LEU A 98 7.87 13.53 -0.52
N LEU A 99 7.63 14.81 -0.23
CA LEU A 99 6.30 15.41 -0.29
C LEU A 99 5.73 15.36 -1.71
N LEU A 100 6.50 15.78 -2.71
CA LEU A 100 6.09 15.72 -4.12
C LEU A 100 5.83 14.27 -4.58
N GLY A 101 6.74 13.35 -4.25
CA GLY A 101 6.59 11.93 -4.57
C GLY A 101 5.37 11.30 -3.92
N SER A 102 5.12 11.62 -2.64
CA SER A 102 3.92 11.16 -1.93
C SER A 102 2.64 11.74 -2.52
N GLY A 103 2.65 13.01 -2.94
CA GLY A 103 1.53 13.65 -3.61
C GLY A 103 1.24 13.04 -4.98
N ILE A 104 2.28 12.78 -5.79
CA ILE A 104 2.14 12.09 -7.09
C ILE A 104 1.60 10.67 -6.90
N LEU A 105 2.15 9.92 -5.94
CA LEU A 105 1.69 8.56 -5.63
C LEU A 105 0.23 8.56 -5.18
N TYR A 106 -0.14 9.47 -4.27
CA TYR A 106 -1.52 9.64 -3.82
C TYR A 106 -2.44 10.00 -4.98
N PHE A 107 -2.03 10.93 -5.85
CA PHE A 107 -2.79 11.32 -7.03
C PHE A 107 -3.00 10.14 -7.98
N TYR A 108 -1.96 9.32 -8.23
CA TYR A 108 -2.06 8.14 -9.08
C TYR A 108 -3.02 7.09 -8.49
N LEU A 109 -2.93 6.83 -7.19
CA LEU A 109 -3.83 5.92 -6.49
C LEU A 109 -5.28 6.44 -6.47
N SER A 110 -5.47 7.74 -6.23
CA SER A 110 -6.78 8.41 -6.21
C SER A 110 -7.43 8.45 -7.60
N LEU A 111 -6.65 8.73 -8.64
CA LEU A 111 -7.15 8.73 -10.02
C LEU A 111 -7.64 7.34 -10.43
N ASN A 112 -6.94 6.27 -10.01
CA ASN A 112 -7.41 4.90 -10.25
C ASN A 112 -8.75 4.64 -9.57
N THR A 113 -9.00 5.17 -8.37
CA THR A 113 -10.32 5.04 -7.72
C THR A 113 -11.41 5.90 -8.37
N LEU A 114 -11.08 7.10 -8.85
CA LEU A 114 -12.04 8.02 -9.48
C LEU A 114 -12.40 7.61 -10.92
N LEU A 115 -11.46 7.02 -11.66
CA LEU A 115 -11.70 6.52 -13.02
C LEU A 115 -12.40 5.15 -13.05
N HIS A 116 -12.49 4.45 -11.91
CA HIS A 116 -13.40 3.31 -11.74
C HIS A 116 -14.82 3.82 -11.46
N GLU A 117 -15.36 4.69 -12.32
CA GLU A 117 -16.81 4.74 -12.50
C GLU A 117 -17.22 3.39 -13.09
N GLN A 118 -17.65 2.48 -12.20
CA GLN A 118 -18.19 1.20 -12.59
C GLN A 118 -19.57 1.44 -13.21
N GLY A 119 -19.58 1.76 -14.51
CA GLY A 119 -20.81 1.70 -15.29
C GLY A 119 -21.48 0.35 -15.05
N THR A 120 -22.80 0.35 -14.89
CA THR A 120 -23.58 -0.88 -14.71
C THR A 120 -24.40 -1.10 -15.97
N THR A 121 -24.30 -2.30 -16.55
CA THR A 121 -25.21 -2.73 -17.62
C THR A 121 -26.48 -3.24 -16.97
N TYR A 122 -27.64 -2.74 -17.41
CA TYR A 122 -28.96 -3.17 -16.94
C TYR A 122 -29.74 -3.76 -18.11
N ILE A 123 -30.31 -4.95 -17.93
CA ILE A 123 -31.09 -5.65 -18.94
C ILE A 123 -32.41 -6.07 -18.33
N TYR A 124 -33.51 -5.66 -18.97
CA TYR A 124 -34.87 -5.97 -18.54
C TYR A 124 -35.61 -6.73 -19.64
N SER A 125 -36.37 -7.75 -19.24
CA SER A 125 -37.29 -8.48 -20.11
C SER A 125 -38.72 -8.00 -19.85
N PRO A 126 -39.39 -7.33 -20.80
CA PRO A 126 -40.79 -6.94 -20.64
C PRO A 126 -41.71 -8.12 -20.33
N ARG A 127 -42.80 -7.86 -19.62
CA ARG A 127 -43.81 -8.88 -19.33
C ARG A 127 -44.34 -9.50 -20.63
N GLY A 128 -44.49 -10.83 -20.63
CA GLY A 128 -44.89 -11.61 -21.81
C GLY A 128 -43.75 -11.90 -22.79
N GLN A 129 -42.52 -11.45 -22.54
CA GLN A 129 -41.34 -11.75 -23.35
C GLN A 129 -40.32 -12.56 -22.56
N ARG A 130 -39.46 -13.27 -23.30
CA ARG A 130 -38.27 -13.92 -22.78
C ARG A 130 -37.06 -13.35 -23.49
N THR A 131 -36.05 -12.95 -22.73
CA THR A 131 -34.82 -12.38 -23.26
C THR A 131 -33.67 -13.33 -23.00
N HIS A 132 -32.87 -13.61 -24.03
CA HIS A 132 -31.62 -14.37 -23.90
C HIS A 132 -30.43 -13.42 -24.05
N VAL A 133 -29.48 -13.52 -23.12
CA VAL A 133 -28.29 -12.68 -23.04
C VAL A 133 -27.07 -13.58 -22.91
N LYS A 134 -26.02 -13.24 -23.66
CA LYS A 134 -24.69 -13.82 -23.46
C LYS A 134 -23.81 -12.82 -22.71
N LEU A 135 -23.34 -13.21 -21.53
CA LEU A 135 -22.48 -12.37 -20.68
C LEU A 135 -21.05 -12.29 -21.25
N PRO A 136 -20.24 -11.31 -20.82
CA PRO A 136 -18.85 -11.17 -21.29
C PRO A 136 -17.96 -12.39 -20.99
N ASP A 137 -18.26 -13.19 -19.95
CA ASP A 137 -17.56 -14.44 -19.67
C ASP A 137 -18.03 -15.63 -20.53
N SER A 138 -18.92 -15.39 -21.50
CA SER A 138 -19.60 -16.37 -22.34
C SER A 138 -20.61 -17.27 -21.64
N SER A 139 -21.02 -16.97 -20.40
CA SER A 139 -22.21 -17.57 -19.78
C SER A 139 -23.49 -17.12 -20.49
N SER A 140 -24.51 -17.97 -20.49
CA SER A 140 -25.82 -17.67 -21.05
C SER A 140 -26.85 -17.44 -19.96
N VAL A 141 -27.72 -16.46 -20.17
CA VAL A 141 -28.75 -16.06 -19.21
C VAL A 141 -30.08 -15.89 -19.93
N TRP A 142 -31.13 -16.49 -19.40
CA TRP A 142 -32.50 -16.34 -19.89
C TRP A 142 -33.35 -15.67 -18.84
N LEU A 143 -33.90 -14.51 -19.18
CA LEU A 143 -34.83 -13.77 -18.34
C LEU A 143 -36.26 -14.11 -18.72
N ASN A 144 -37.09 -14.44 -17.73
CA ASN A 144 -38.53 -14.52 -17.91
C ASN A 144 -39.15 -13.11 -17.93
N GLY A 145 -40.42 -13.00 -18.33
CA GLY A 145 -41.10 -11.70 -18.42
C GLY A 145 -41.20 -10.99 -17.06
N GLY A 146 -40.91 -9.69 -17.04
CA GLY A 146 -40.87 -8.90 -15.81
C GLY A 146 -39.60 -9.09 -14.98
N SER A 147 -38.57 -9.74 -15.53
CA SER A 147 -37.30 -10.01 -14.84
C SER A 147 -36.20 -9.08 -15.35
N SER A 148 -35.19 -8.84 -14.52
CA SER A 148 -34.03 -8.06 -14.88
C SER A 148 -32.73 -8.65 -14.34
N ILE A 149 -31.63 -8.30 -15.01
CA ILE A 149 -30.29 -8.51 -14.49
C ILE A 149 -29.49 -7.21 -14.61
N SER A 150 -28.52 -7.04 -13.72
CA SER A 150 -27.50 -6.02 -13.84
C SER A 150 -26.11 -6.55 -13.51
N TYR A 151 -25.09 -6.00 -14.15
CA TYR A 151 -23.69 -6.35 -13.92
C TYR A 151 -22.76 -5.20 -14.27
N ALA A 152 -21.60 -5.12 -13.62
CA ALA A 152 -20.61 -4.07 -13.86
C ALA A 152 -20.02 -4.17 -15.28
N VAL A 153 -19.66 -3.04 -15.89
CA VAL A 153 -19.07 -2.99 -17.24
C VAL A 153 -17.73 -3.73 -17.32
N ASP A 154 -17.01 -3.81 -16.21
CA ASP A 154 -15.76 -4.58 -16.07
C ASP A 154 -15.99 -6.04 -15.63
N PHE A 155 -17.22 -6.55 -15.77
CA PHE A 155 -17.58 -7.93 -15.45
C PHE A 155 -16.55 -8.92 -15.97
N ASN A 156 -16.19 -9.87 -15.11
CA ASN A 156 -15.17 -10.90 -15.33
C ASN A 156 -13.70 -10.40 -15.39
N ARG A 157 -13.40 -9.10 -15.23
CA ARG A 157 -12.02 -8.64 -14.97
C ARG A 157 -11.57 -9.00 -13.57
N HIS A 158 -12.29 -8.54 -12.56
CA HIS A 158 -12.00 -8.84 -11.14
C HIS A 158 -13.05 -9.77 -10.53
N LEU A 159 -14.32 -9.49 -10.77
CA LEU A 159 -15.46 -10.21 -10.20
C LEU A 159 -16.42 -10.67 -11.31
N ARG A 160 -16.99 -11.87 -11.15
CA ARG A 160 -18.16 -12.31 -11.92
C ARG A 160 -19.35 -12.25 -10.98
N GLU A 161 -20.06 -11.13 -10.98
CA GLU A 161 -21.24 -10.93 -10.15
C GLU A 161 -22.36 -10.30 -10.98
N VAL A 162 -23.57 -10.82 -10.81
CA VAL A 162 -24.79 -10.36 -11.44
C VAL A 162 -25.83 -10.15 -10.36
N THR A 163 -26.53 -9.02 -10.38
CA THR A 163 -27.75 -8.84 -9.58
C THR A 163 -28.94 -9.24 -10.43
N ALA A 164 -29.86 -10.03 -9.89
CA ALA A 164 -31.03 -10.54 -10.60
C ALA A 164 -32.32 -10.27 -9.83
N GLU A 165 -33.36 -9.85 -10.54
CA GLU A 165 -34.72 -9.66 -10.03
C GLU A 165 -35.71 -10.38 -10.94
N GLY A 166 -36.72 -11.03 -10.37
CA GLY A 166 -37.68 -11.85 -11.10
C GLY A 166 -37.19 -13.28 -11.31
N GLU A 167 -37.50 -13.91 -12.44
CA GLU A 167 -37.12 -15.28 -12.74
C GLU A 167 -36.07 -15.34 -13.85
N VAL A 168 -34.92 -15.92 -13.52
CA VAL A 168 -33.75 -15.96 -14.39
C VAL A 168 -33.11 -17.34 -14.33
N PHE A 169 -32.92 -17.93 -15.51
CA PHE A 169 -32.16 -19.17 -15.68
C PHE A 169 -30.73 -18.84 -16.14
N PHE A 170 -29.76 -19.48 -15.50
CA PHE A 170 -28.33 -19.27 -15.76
C PHE A 170 -27.70 -20.58 -16.25
N GLU A 171 -26.92 -20.48 -17.33
CA GLU A 171 -25.96 -21.49 -17.76
C GLU A 171 -24.56 -20.87 -17.67
N VAL A 172 -23.92 -21.07 -16.52
CA VAL A 172 -22.64 -20.42 -16.21
C VAL A 172 -21.49 -21.20 -16.82
N LYS A 173 -20.63 -20.50 -17.58
CA LYS A 173 -19.41 -21.10 -18.13
C LYS A 173 -18.48 -21.54 -17.01
N ARG A 174 -18.01 -22.79 -17.12
CA ARG A 174 -17.09 -23.40 -16.16
C ARG A 174 -15.78 -22.61 -16.07
N ASN A 175 -15.47 -22.16 -14.86
CA ASN A 175 -14.20 -21.57 -14.48
C ASN A 175 -13.91 -21.93 -13.01
N PRO A 176 -13.04 -22.91 -12.73
CA PRO A 176 -12.71 -23.33 -11.37
C PRO A 176 -11.97 -22.25 -10.56
N ASP A 177 -11.23 -21.37 -11.24
CA ASP A 177 -10.33 -20.40 -10.59
C ASP A 177 -11.05 -19.11 -10.17
N LYS A 178 -12.29 -18.93 -10.63
CA LYS A 178 -13.06 -17.70 -10.40
C LYS A 178 -14.52 -18.04 -10.18
N ALA A 179 -15.08 -17.74 -9.02
CA ALA A 179 -16.51 -17.96 -8.77
C ALA A 179 -17.39 -17.01 -9.61
N PHE A 180 -18.64 -17.39 -9.83
CA PHE A 180 -19.72 -16.57 -10.36
C PHE A 180 -20.76 -16.40 -9.26
N HIS A 181 -21.15 -15.16 -9.00
CA HIS A 181 -22.11 -14.80 -7.97
C HIS A 181 -23.38 -14.26 -8.59
N VAL A 182 -24.53 -14.70 -8.08
CA VAL A 182 -25.83 -14.08 -8.35
C VAL A 182 -26.37 -13.53 -7.05
N ILE A 183 -26.54 -12.22 -6.99
CA ILE A 183 -27.26 -11.55 -5.89
C ILE A 183 -28.73 -11.47 -6.32
N ALA A 184 -29.62 -12.09 -5.56
CA ALA A 184 -31.04 -12.11 -5.84
C ALA A 184 -31.80 -11.75 -4.57
N ASN A 185 -32.06 -10.46 -4.40
CA ASN A 185 -32.61 -9.86 -3.17
C ASN A 185 -31.84 -10.37 -1.92
N GLU A 186 -32.51 -11.11 -1.03
CA GLU A 186 -31.99 -11.58 0.25
C GLU A 186 -31.10 -12.84 0.16
N ILE A 187 -30.70 -13.29 -1.04
CA ILE A 187 -29.76 -14.41 -1.20
C ILE A 187 -28.61 -14.08 -2.15
N LYS A 188 -27.43 -14.64 -1.84
CA LYS A 188 -26.30 -14.72 -2.75
C LYS A 188 -26.08 -16.18 -3.14
N VAL A 189 -26.08 -16.45 -4.43
CA VAL A 189 -25.79 -17.76 -5.01
C VAL A 189 -24.37 -17.76 -5.55
N LYS A 190 -23.59 -18.81 -5.25
CA LYS A 190 -22.20 -18.95 -5.70
C LYS A 190 -22.01 -20.25 -6.48
N VAL A 191 -21.41 -20.14 -7.66
CA VAL A 191 -21.16 -21.27 -8.57
C VAL A 191 -19.81 -21.14 -9.28
N TYR A 192 -19.33 -22.24 -9.88
CA TYR A 192 -18.09 -22.26 -10.68
C TYR A 192 -18.32 -22.73 -12.13
N GLY A 193 -19.56 -23.05 -12.50
CA GLY A 193 -19.94 -23.59 -13.81
C GLY A 193 -21.06 -24.60 -13.62
N THR A 194 -22.28 -24.09 -13.71
CA THR A 194 -23.48 -24.70 -13.14
C THR A 194 -24.67 -24.19 -13.92
N SER A 195 -25.66 -25.05 -14.17
CA SER A 195 -26.96 -24.64 -14.69
C SER A 195 -27.98 -24.60 -13.55
N PHE A 196 -28.62 -23.46 -13.33
CA PHE A 196 -29.55 -23.25 -12.21
C PHE A 196 -30.59 -22.18 -12.54
N ASN A 197 -31.72 -22.23 -11.84
CA ASN A 197 -32.77 -21.21 -11.89
C ASN A 197 -32.77 -20.40 -10.59
N VAL A 198 -33.09 -19.11 -10.70
CA VAL A 198 -33.37 -18.24 -9.55
C VAL A 198 -34.69 -17.52 -9.81
N LYS A 199 -35.60 -17.56 -8.84
CA LYS A 199 -36.87 -16.83 -8.84
C LYS A 199 -36.95 -15.96 -7.60
N ALA A 200 -36.88 -14.65 -7.80
CA ALA A 200 -36.73 -13.65 -6.75
C ALA A 200 -37.52 -12.38 -7.10
N PHE A 201 -38.83 -12.48 -7.24
CA PHE A 201 -39.71 -11.32 -7.42
C PHE A 201 -39.86 -10.55 -6.09
N ALA A 202 -39.82 -9.22 -6.12
CA ALA A 202 -39.90 -8.37 -4.93
C ALA A 202 -41.28 -8.44 -4.23
N ASP A 203 -42.35 -8.73 -4.97
CA ASP A 203 -43.72 -8.85 -4.48
C ASP A 203 -44.10 -10.28 -4.03
N GLU A 204 -43.22 -11.26 -4.23
CA GLU A 204 -43.44 -12.64 -3.75
C GLU A 204 -42.94 -12.84 -2.31
N LYS A 205 -43.57 -13.76 -1.59
CA LYS A 205 -43.23 -14.05 -0.18
C LYS A 205 -41.93 -14.86 -0.01
N HIS A 206 -41.41 -15.41 -1.10
CA HIS A 206 -40.24 -16.26 -1.05
C HIS A 206 -39.33 -16.06 -2.26
N ILE A 207 -38.06 -16.40 -2.06
CA ILE A 207 -37.09 -16.57 -3.13
C ILE A 207 -36.84 -18.07 -3.28
N GLU A 208 -36.74 -18.53 -4.52
CA GLU A 208 -36.40 -19.91 -4.84
C GLU A 208 -35.14 -19.96 -5.71
N THR A 209 -34.25 -20.92 -5.45
CA THR A 209 -33.24 -21.34 -6.42
C THR A 209 -33.23 -22.85 -6.56
N THR A 210 -33.11 -23.31 -7.81
CA THR A 210 -33.17 -24.72 -8.18
C THR A 210 -31.93 -25.08 -8.96
N LEU A 211 -31.21 -26.11 -8.51
CA LEU A 211 -29.99 -26.59 -9.16
C LEU A 211 -30.32 -27.65 -10.21
N ILE A 212 -29.97 -27.40 -11.47
CA ILE A 212 -30.17 -28.37 -12.57
C ILE A 212 -28.91 -29.24 -12.72
N SER A 213 -27.73 -28.63 -12.84
CA SER A 213 -26.47 -29.36 -13.04
C SER A 213 -25.29 -28.63 -12.42
N GLY A 214 -24.26 -29.37 -11.99
CA GLY A 214 -23.05 -28.82 -11.37
C GLY A 214 -23.15 -28.73 -9.85
N SER A 215 -22.64 -27.65 -9.28
CA SER A 215 -22.63 -27.43 -7.82
C SER A 215 -22.92 -25.97 -7.51
N LEU A 216 -23.67 -25.75 -6.43
CA LEU A 216 -24.17 -24.44 -6.06
C LEU A 216 -24.22 -24.33 -4.54
N SER A 217 -23.78 -23.19 -4.03
CA SER A 217 -24.04 -22.78 -2.65
C SER A 217 -24.88 -21.51 -2.61
N VAL A 218 -25.68 -21.39 -1.54
CA VAL A 218 -26.55 -20.25 -1.28
C VAL A 218 -26.22 -19.70 0.10
N VAL A 219 -26.12 -18.38 0.18
CA VAL A 219 -25.89 -17.64 1.42
C VAL A 219 -27.02 -16.63 1.57
N PRO A 220 -27.83 -16.72 2.63
CA PRO A 220 -28.79 -15.67 2.96
C PRO A 220 -28.06 -14.38 3.34
N LEU A 221 -28.53 -13.24 2.85
CA LEU A 221 -28.04 -11.91 3.18
C LEU A 221 -28.93 -11.32 4.28
N LYS A 222 -28.33 -10.83 5.36
CA LYS A 222 -29.06 -10.16 6.45
C LYS A 222 -29.18 -8.66 6.20
N GLU A 223 -30.10 -8.01 6.92
CA GLU A 223 -30.33 -6.56 6.82
C GLU A 223 -29.09 -5.71 7.14
N ASP A 224 -28.21 -6.20 8.01
CA ASP A 224 -26.94 -5.54 8.36
C ASP A 224 -25.82 -5.76 7.31
N GLY A 225 -26.13 -6.43 6.19
CA GLY A 225 -25.20 -6.80 5.15
C GLY A 225 -24.33 -8.01 5.48
N SER A 226 -24.49 -8.63 6.66
CA SER A 226 -23.74 -9.83 7.01
C SER A 226 -24.29 -11.08 6.31
N GLU A 227 -23.39 -12.00 6.01
CA GLU A 227 -23.71 -13.28 5.41
C GLU A 227 -24.22 -14.28 6.46
N GLY A 228 -25.26 -15.03 6.09
CA GLY A 228 -25.80 -16.15 6.86
C GLY A 228 -24.99 -17.43 6.69
N SER A 229 -25.54 -18.55 7.17
CA SER A 229 -24.93 -19.86 6.97
C SER A 229 -25.02 -20.30 5.51
N GLU A 230 -23.89 -20.68 4.93
CA GLU A 230 -23.82 -21.21 3.57
C GLU A 230 -24.50 -22.59 3.47
N VAL A 231 -25.33 -22.76 2.45
CA VAL A 231 -26.07 -24.00 2.18
C VAL A 231 -25.71 -24.53 0.80
N PHE A 232 -25.20 -25.76 0.73
CA PHE A 232 -24.91 -26.45 -0.52
C PHE A 232 -26.14 -27.22 -1.02
N LEU A 233 -26.39 -27.13 -2.33
CA LEU A 233 -27.42 -27.89 -3.04
C LEU A 233 -26.78 -28.99 -3.89
N LYS A 234 -27.50 -30.10 -4.01
CA LYS A 234 -27.25 -31.16 -5.01
C LYS A 234 -28.15 -30.98 -6.22
N PRO A 235 -27.80 -31.56 -7.39
CA PRO A 235 -28.68 -31.54 -8.55
C PRO A 235 -30.10 -32.01 -8.22
N ASN A 236 -31.10 -31.31 -8.78
CA ASN A 236 -32.54 -31.48 -8.54
C ASN A 236 -33.04 -31.10 -7.14
N GLU A 237 -32.20 -30.47 -6.32
CA GLU A 237 -32.64 -29.81 -5.10
C GLU A 237 -33.01 -28.35 -5.36
N LYS A 238 -33.94 -27.85 -4.54
CA LYS A 238 -34.25 -26.44 -4.44
C LYS A 238 -34.04 -25.89 -3.03
N PHE A 239 -33.73 -24.61 -2.97
CA PHE A 239 -33.63 -23.83 -1.75
C PHE A 239 -34.69 -22.74 -1.77
N ILE A 240 -35.43 -22.60 -0.66
CA ILE A 240 -36.50 -21.62 -0.52
C ILE A 240 -36.19 -20.73 0.68
N PHE A 241 -36.11 -19.42 0.42
CA PHE A 241 -36.00 -18.39 1.44
C PHE A 241 -37.36 -17.73 1.63
N LEU A 242 -37.95 -17.84 2.81
CA LEU A 242 -39.21 -17.17 3.15
C LEU A 242 -38.89 -15.80 3.77
N ARG A 243 -39.50 -14.73 3.28
CA ARG A 243 -39.28 -13.37 3.81
C ARG A 243 -39.88 -13.19 5.20
N ASP A 244 -41.00 -13.87 5.48
CA ASP A 244 -41.73 -13.76 6.74
C ASP A 244 -41.20 -14.69 7.85
N SER A 245 -40.27 -15.61 7.56
CA SER A 245 -39.82 -16.66 8.50
C SER A 245 -38.48 -17.27 8.08
N LYS A 246 -37.58 -17.58 9.03
CA LYS A 246 -36.27 -18.18 8.72
C LYS A 246 -36.40 -19.44 7.83
N TYR A 247 -35.53 -19.50 6.81
CA TYR A 247 -35.38 -20.43 5.67
C TYR A 247 -35.84 -21.91 5.83
N VAL A 248 -36.22 -22.53 4.71
CA VAL A 248 -36.50 -23.99 4.61
C VAL A 248 -35.62 -24.63 3.54
N LYS A 249 -34.81 -25.61 3.93
CA LYS A 249 -34.01 -26.43 3.00
C LYS A 249 -34.81 -27.67 2.58
N GLY A 250 -34.85 -27.94 1.27
CA GLY A 250 -35.00 -29.29 0.71
C GLY A 250 -36.45 -29.73 0.46
N MET A 251 -36.88 -29.63 -0.80
CA MET A 251 -37.88 -30.54 -1.36
C MET A 251 -37.36 -31.08 -2.70
N PRO A 252 -37.54 -32.38 -3.00
CA PRO A 252 -37.33 -32.89 -4.35
C PRO A 252 -38.34 -32.23 -5.31
N HIS A 253 -37.91 -31.96 -6.55
CA HIS A 253 -38.71 -31.31 -7.61
C HIS A 253 -40.10 -31.97 -7.87
N HIS A 254 -40.32 -33.21 -7.41
CA HIS A 254 -41.55 -33.98 -7.65
C HIS A 254 -42.66 -33.82 -6.60
N ALA A 255 -42.52 -33.00 -5.56
CA ALA A 255 -43.49 -32.96 -4.44
C ALA A 255 -44.52 -31.81 -4.48
N VAL A 256 -44.78 -31.17 -5.63
CA VAL A 256 -45.77 -30.07 -5.74
C VAL A 256 -46.77 -30.29 -6.88
N GLN A 257 -47.18 -31.54 -7.09
CA GLN A 257 -48.38 -31.90 -7.84
C GLN A 257 -49.06 -33.04 -7.09
N ASP A 258 -49.79 -32.68 -6.03
CA ASP A 258 -50.97 -33.38 -5.49
C ASP A 258 -51.74 -32.40 -4.59
#